data_AF-A0A1V6UXV7-F1
#
_entry.id   AF-A0A1V6UXV7-F1
#
_cell.length_a   1.000
_cell.length_b   1.000
_cell.length_c   1.000
_cell.angle_alpha   90.00
_cell.angle_beta   90.00
_cell.angle_gamma   90.00
#
_symmetry.space_group_name_H-M   'P 1'
#
loop_
_entity.id
_entity.type
_entity.pdbx_description
1 polymer ?
#
loop_
_entity_poly.entity_id
_entity_poly.type
_entity_poly.pdbx_seq_one_letter_code
_entity_poly.pdbx_strand_id
1 'polypeptide(L)'
;MFGLQIARAAGAVTIITSSSDEKPAKAKELGATHGINYRTSDWAAEVKSITHGRGADHILEVGGIETLSQSFRALAWNGFIPLVTLPTCLMITKLDTVMQHF
;
A
#
# COMPACT_ATOMS: atom_id res chain seq x y z
N MET A 1 9.71 -2.31 7.64
CA MET A 1 9.50 -2.43 9.10
C MET A 1 9.27 -1.09 9.79
N PHE A 2 9.99 0.00 9.48
CA PHE A 2 9.73 1.30 10.10
C PHE A 2 8.30 1.83 9.92
N GLY A 3 7.73 1.73 8.71
CA GLY A 3 6.34 2.13 8.44
C GLY A 3 5.32 1.40 9.33
N LEU A 4 5.54 0.13 9.65
CA LEU A 4 4.68 -0.64 10.55
C LEU A 4 4.67 -0.05 11.96
N GLN A 5 5.84 0.30 12.50
CA GLN A 5 5.95 0.86 13.85
C GLN A 5 5.29 2.23 13.94
N ILE A 6 5.47 3.08 12.93
CA ILE A 6 4.83 4.40 12.87
C ILE A 6 3.31 4.27 12.77
N ALA A 7 2.81 3.42 11.88
CA ALA A 7 1.37 3.19 11.70
C ALA A 7 0.72 2.62 12.98
N ARG A 8 1.39 1.64 13.62
CA ARG A 8 0.94 1.10 14.91
C ARG A 8 0.89 2.18 15.99
N ALA A 9 1.94 3.00 16.12
CA ALA A 9 2.00 4.07 17.10
C ALA A 9 0.91 5.13 16.87
N ALA A 10 0.48 5.32 15.61
CA ALA A 10 -0.65 6.18 15.25
C ALA A 10 -2.03 5.51 15.46
N GLY A 11 -2.08 4.28 15.97
CA GLY A 11 -3.34 3.55 16.22
C GLY A 11 -4.00 2.96 14.97
N ALA A 12 -3.28 2.86 13.85
CA ALA A 12 -3.83 2.32 12.62
C ALA A 12 -3.98 0.78 12.68
N VAL A 13 -4.99 0.27 11.97
CA VAL A 13 -5.05 -1.16 11.60
C VAL A 13 -3.98 -1.39 10.53
N THR A 14 -3.06 -2.30 10.79
CA THR A 14 -1.89 -2.52 9.90
C THR A 14 -1.98 -3.86 9.20
N ILE A 15 -1.82 -3.84 7.88
CA ILE A 15 -1.83 -5.02 7.02
C ILE A 15 -0.47 -5.09 6.31
N ILE A 16 0.25 -6.20 6.47
CA ILE A 16 1.55 -6.41 5.83
C ILE A 16 1.45 -7.51 4.79
N THR A 17 1.90 -7.24 3.57
CA THR A 17 2.04 -8.25 2.51
C THR A 17 3.47 -8.81 2.49
N SER A 18 3.61 -10.10 2.22
CA SER A 18 4.91 -10.80 2.12
C SER A 18 4.86 -11.95 1.11
N SER A 19 6.00 -12.32 0.54
CA SER A 19 6.15 -13.51 -0.33
C SER A 19 6.40 -14.82 0.41
N SER A 20 6.53 -14.77 1.73
CA SER A 20 6.82 -15.92 2.59
C SER A 20 5.93 -15.86 3.81
N ASP A 21 5.39 -17.01 4.21
CA ASP A 21 4.51 -17.17 5.37
C ASP A 21 5.22 -16.99 6.71
N GLU A 22 6.56 -17.11 6.74
CA GLU A 22 7.36 -16.93 7.94
C GLU A 22 7.48 -15.44 8.35
N LYS A 23 7.45 -14.53 7.37
CA LYS A 23 7.61 -13.08 7.62
C LYS A 23 6.35 -12.43 8.26
N PRO A 24 5.11 -12.81 7.92
CA PRO A 24 3.90 -12.41 8.63
C PRO A 24 3.93 -12.73 10.13
N ALA A 25 4.51 -13.86 10.55
CA ALA A 25 4.64 -14.19 11.97
C ALA A 25 5.52 -13.18 12.71
N LYS A 26 6.67 -12.84 12.13
CA LYS A 26 7.57 -11.80 12.66
C LYS A 26 6.94 -10.40 12.63
N ALA A 27 6.14 -10.08 11.61
CA ALA A 27 5.41 -8.82 11.55
C ALA A 27 4.35 -8.72 12.65
N LYS A 28 3.68 -9.83 13.01
CA LYS A 28 2.74 -9.89 14.14
C LYS A 28 3.43 -9.66 15.48
N GLU A 29 4.61 -10.23 15.71
CA GLU A 29 5.43 -9.93 16.91
C GLU A 29 5.73 -8.44 17.05
N LEU A 30 5.90 -7.75 15.92
CA LEU A 30 6.15 -6.31 15.85
C LEU A 30 4.86 -5.46 15.89
N GLY A 31 3.69 -6.10 15.97
CA GLY A 31 2.39 -5.47 16.13
C GLY A 31 1.62 -5.20 14.83
N ALA A 32 1.90 -5.95 13.76
CA ALA A 32 1.00 -6.00 12.60
C ALA A 32 -0.35 -6.60 13.00
N THR A 33 -1.44 -5.95 12.61
CA THR A 33 -2.80 -6.46 12.87
C THR A 33 -3.09 -7.66 11.97
N HIS A 34 -2.69 -7.58 10.70
CA HIS A 34 -2.88 -8.64 9.70
C HIS A 34 -1.62 -8.85 8.87
N GLY A 35 -1.47 -10.06 8.35
CA GLY A 35 -0.42 -10.42 7.40
C GLY A 35 -1.00 -11.25 6.26
N ILE A 36 -0.62 -10.94 5.03
CA ILE A 36 -1.12 -11.57 3.80
C ILE A 36 0.06 -12.10 2.99
N ASN A 37 -0.02 -13.34 2.52
CA ASN A 37 0.96 -13.86 1.57
C ASN A 37 0.51 -13.55 0.14
N TYR A 38 1.18 -12.59 -0.51
CA TYR A 38 0.78 -12.13 -1.84
C TYR A 38 1.06 -13.15 -2.96
N ARG A 39 1.81 -14.23 -2.71
CA ARG A 39 2.06 -15.28 -3.71
C ARG A 39 0.92 -16.27 -3.85
N THR A 40 0.10 -16.39 -2.81
CA THR A 40 -0.94 -17.42 -2.72
C THR A 40 -2.35 -16.82 -2.72
N SER A 41 -2.47 -15.49 -2.80
CA SER A 41 -3.74 -14.78 -2.67
C SER A 41 -3.84 -13.53 -3.54
N ASP A 42 -5.09 -13.15 -3.86
CA ASP A 42 -5.42 -11.79 -4.29
C ASP A 42 -5.49 -10.89 -3.06
N TRP A 43 -4.34 -10.32 -2.70
CA TRP A 43 -4.23 -9.54 -1.47
C TRP A 43 -5.06 -8.26 -1.51
N ALA A 44 -5.38 -7.70 -2.68
CA ALA A 44 -6.28 -6.56 -2.79
C ALA A 44 -7.70 -6.92 -2.36
N ALA A 45 -8.19 -8.09 -2.75
CA ALA A 45 -9.48 -8.61 -2.29
C ALA A 45 -9.49 -8.85 -0.77
N GLU A 46 -8.40 -9.39 -0.23
CA GLU A 46 -8.26 -9.59 1.23
C GLU A 46 -8.25 -8.28 2.00
N VAL A 47 -7.53 -7.25 1.53
CA VAL A 47 -7.56 -5.91 2.13
C VAL A 47 -8.99 -5.37 2.17
N LYS A 48 -9.75 -5.53 1.09
CA LYS A 48 -11.18 -5.14 1.08
C LYS A 48 -11.99 -5.95 2.08
N SER A 49 -11.78 -7.25 2.19
CA SER A 49 -12.48 -8.09 3.17
C SER A 49 -12.21 -7.61 4.61
N ILE A 50 -10.94 -7.39 4.96
CA ILE A 50 -10.50 -6.89 6.27
C ILE A 50 -11.09 -5.50 6.57
N THR A 51 -11.22 -4.65 5.55
CA THR A 51 -11.72 -3.28 5.67
C THR A 51 -13.21 -3.14 5.36
N HIS A 52 -13.96 -4.25 5.36
CA HIS A 52 -15.41 -4.27 5.11
C HIS A 52 -15.82 -3.58 3.79
N GLY A 53 -15.04 -3.78 2.74
CA GLY A 53 -15.25 -3.25 1.40
C GLY A 53 -14.68 -1.85 1.16
N ARG A 54 -14.22 -1.14 2.21
CA ARG A 54 -13.76 0.25 2.11
C ARG A 54 -12.42 0.41 1.38
N GLY A 55 -11.47 -0.51 1.62
CA GLY A 55 -10.09 -0.40 1.17
C GLY A 55 -9.17 0.28 2.19
N ALA A 56 -7.89 0.37 1.86
CA ALA A 56 -6.86 0.98 2.70
C ALA A 56 -6.74 2.50 2.47
N ASP A 57 -6.67 3.28 3.56
CA ASP A 57 -6.46 4.73 3.49
C ASP A 57 -5.04 5.10 3.02
N HIS A 58 -4.06 4.30 3.44
CA HIS A 58 -2.65 4.52 3.11
C HIS A 58 -2.00 3.20 2.70
N ILE A 59 -1.34 3.18 1.54
CA ILE A 59 -0.57 2.03 1.08
C ILE A 59 0.87 2.46 0.86
N LEU A 60 1.78 1.96 1.70
CA LEU A 60 3.21 2.17 1.51
C LEU A 60 3.73 1.21 0.43
N GLU A 61 3.86 1.69 -0.80
CA GLU A 61 4.23 0.86 -1.94
C GLU A 61 5.76 0.71 -2.04
N VAL A 62 6.22 -0.54 -2.00
CA VAL A 62 7.65 -0.92 -2.00
C VAL A 62 8.00 -2.03 -2.99
N GLY A 63 7.00 -2.66 -3.62
CA GLY A 63 7.17 -3.72 -4.63
C GLY A 63 7.26 -3.19 -6.07
N GLY A 64 6.78 -1.97 -6.33
CA GLY A 64 6.93 -1.29 -7.62
C GLY A 64 5.79 -1.60 -8.60
N ILE A 65 6.09 -1.61 -9.91
CA ILE A 65 5.07 -1.73 -10.96
C ILE A 65 4.26 -3.03 -10.84
N GLU A 66 4.89 -4.14 -10.44
CA GLU A 66 4.24 -5.44 -10.33
C GLU A 66 3.13 -5.46 -9.27
N THR A 67 3.27 -4.67 -8.20
CA THR A 67 2.32 -4.60 -7.08
C THR A 67 1.37 -3.43 -7.18
N LEU A 68 1.72 -2.39 -7.94
CA LEU A 68 0.97 -1.13 -8.02
C LEU A 68 -0.49 -1.29 -8.46
N SER A 69 -0.77 -2.19 -9.40
CA SER A 69 -2.15 -2.47 -9.86
C SER A 69 -3.04 -3.01 -8.73
N GLN A 70 -2.50 -3.91 -7.90
CA GLN A 70 -3.23 -4.41 -6.74
C GLN A 70 -3.35 -3.32 -5.65
N SER A 71 -2.34 -2.46 -5.49
CA SER A 71 -2.41 -1.31 -4.58
C SER A 71 -3.56 -0.38 -4.95
N PHE A 72 -3.73 -0.05 -6.23
CA PHE A 72 -4.90 0.74 -6.66
C PHE A 72 -6.23 0.03 -6.41
N ARG A 73 -6.29 -1.29 -6.62
CA ARG A 73 -7.51 -2.07 -6.33
C ARG A 73 -7.83 -2.11 -4.84
N ALA A 74 -6.82 -2.11 -3.97
CA ALA A 74 -6.95 -2.15 -2.53
C ALA A 74 -7.19 -0.78 -1.88
N LEU A 75 -6.93 0.31 -2.61
CA LEU A 75 -7.01 1.68 -2.10
C LEU A 75 -8.46 2.09 -1.79
N ALA A 76 -8.66 2.78 -0.67
CA ALA A 76 -9.92 3.43 -0.35
C ALA A 76 -10.14 4.68 -1.20
N TRP A 77 -11.39 5.15 -1.25
CA TRP A 77 -11.67 6.49 -1.78
C TRP A 77 -10.88 7.55 -1.00
N ASN A 78 -10.26 8.48 -1.73
CA ASN A 78 -9.36 9.51 -1.17
C ASN A 78 -8.12 8.93 -0.44
N GLY A 79 -7.77 7.67 -0.70
CA GLY A 79 -6.56 7.05 -0.17
C GLY A 79 -5.29 7.57 -0.83
N PHE A 80 -4.16 7.36 -0.15
CA PHE A 80 -2.85 7.84 -0.60
C PHE A 80 -1.83 6.68 -0.73
N ILE A 81 -1.13 6.64 -1.87
CA ILE A 81 -0.10 5.63 -2.15
C ILE A 81 1.24 6.32 -2.37
N PRO A 82 2.06 6.53 -1.32
CA PRO A 82 3.45 6.89 -1.51
C PRO A 82 4.23 5.70 -2.10
N LEU A 83 4.76 5.90 -3.30
CA LEU A 83 5.67 4.95 -3.95
C LEU A 83 7.12 5.23 -3.47
N VAL A 84 7.71 4.28 -2.75
CA VAL A 84 9.03 4.44 -2.12
C VAL A 84 10.14 3.69 -2.87
N THR A 85 9.79 2.76 -3.75
CA THR A 85 10.74 2.03 -4.61
C THR A 85 10.75 2.58 -6.04
N LEU A 86 11.94 2.72 -6.62
CA LEU A 86 12.13 2.99 -8.04
C LEU A 86 13.35 2.20 -8.54
N PRO A 87 13.20 1.25 -9.49
CA PRO A 87 14.34 0.80 -10.27
C PRO A 87 14.78 1.88 -11.29
N THR A 88 13.86 2.61 -11.94
CA THR A 88 13.95 3.96 -12.60
C THR A 88 12.57 4.23 -13.27
N CYS A 89 11.94 5.42 -13.34
CA CYS A 89 12.27 6.69 -14.01
C CYS A 89 11.46 7.87 -13.38
N LEU A 90 12.01 9.10 -13.44
CA LEU A 90 11.39 10.37 -13.05
C LEU A 90 10.95 11.16 -14.30
N MET A 91 9.69 11.61 -14.34
CA MET A 91 9.22 12.64 -15.29
C MET A 91 8.37 13.66 -14.53
N ILE A 92 8.82 14.92 -14.52
CA ILE A 92 8.11 16.08 -13.96
C ILE A 92 7.59 16.93 -15.13
N THR A 93 6.28 17.18 -15.19
CA THR A 93 5.70 18.23 -16.04
C THR A 93 5.01 19.28 -15.16
N LYS A 94 5.39 20.55 -15.36
CA LYS A 94 4.77 21.71 -14.74
C LYS A 94 3.41 21.92 -15.41
N LEU A 95 2.32 21.97 -14.63
CA LEU A 95 0.97 22.25 -15.16
C LEU A 95 0.77 23.75 -15.35
N ASP A 96 1.63 24.39 -16.13
CA ASP A 96 1.40 25.75 -16.62
C ASP A 96 1.08 25.60 -18.11
N THR A 97 -0.21 25.54 -18.48
CA THR A 97 -0.81 25.89 -19.80
C THR A 97 -2.06 25.03 -20.06
N VAL A 98 -3.23 25.41 -19.53
CA VAL A 98 -4.54 25.38 -20.25
C VAL A 98 -5.52 26.32 -19.54
N MET A 99 -5.21 27.61 -19.38
CA MET A 99 -6.19 28.67 -19.03
C MET A 99 -5.70 30.06 -19.48
N GLN A 100 -5.15 30.14 -20.68
CA GLN A 100 -5.08 31.39 -21.44
C GLN A 100 -5.44 31.06 -22.88
N HIS A 101 -6.07 32.03 -23.55
CA HIS A 101 -6.91 31.93 -24.77
C HIS A 101 -8.37 31.63 -24.41
N PHE A 102 -9.31 32.59 -24.34
CA PHE A 102 -9.49 33.76 -25.23
C PHE A 102 -9.26 33.44 -26.70
#